data_AF-A0A9E4MHT2-F1
#
_entry.id   AF-A0A9E4MHT2-F1
#
_cell.length_a   1.000
_cell.length_b   1.000
_cell.length_c   1.000
_cell.angle_alpha   90.00
_cell.angle_beta   90.00
_cell.angle_gamma   90.00
#
_symmetry.space_group_name_H-M   'P 1'
#
loop_
_entity.id
_entity.type
_entity.pdbx_description
1 polymer ?
#
loop_
_entity_poly.entity_id
_entity_poly.type
_entity_poly.pdbx_seq_one_letter_code
_entity_poly.pdbx_strand_id
1 'polypeptide(L)'
;MTWTWIPERRILHTGALFIWAVPNAGNPQKVQRYVGDWADSLPLGAEILLPGHGLPILGADRVRRALDGTARYMRSIEEQSVAAMNRGLSLDQVVQAVTPPADLADEPYLQPVYDDPSFLVRMVWRRYGGWWDGEFDSVVPATKREQAEAWVELAGGVDRVIERARASSVAGRHAVACHLIEAARHASPESAQVHETRAAIYRANAESQPSSMARNILNHAALASDQGRRDLASDE
;
A
#
# COMPACT_ATOMS: atom_id res chain seq x y z
N MET A 1 14.28 4.43 -15.41
CA MET A 1 13.19 3.96 -16.28
C MET A 1 13.40 4.55 -17.66
N THR A 2 12.95 3.88 -18.72
CA THR A 2 13.20 4.29 -20.11
C THR A 2 11.87 4.45 -20.84
N TRP A 3 11.69 5.55 -21.55
CA TRP A 3 10.61 5.75 -22.53
C TRP A 3 11.23 5.91 -23.92
N THR A 4 10.45 5.64 -24.96
CA THR A 4 10.88 5.84 -26.36
C THR A 4 9.91 6.76 -27.09
N TRP A 5 10.45 7.58 -27.99
CA TRP A 5 9.71 8.61 -28.70
C TRP A 5 9.96 8.50 -30.21
N ILE A 6 8.87 8.50 -30.99
CA ILE A 6 8.90 8.49 -32.45
C ILE A 6 8.36 9.85 -32.93
N PRO A 7 9.22 10.87 -33.15
CA PRO A 7 8.79 12.24 -33.43
C PRO A 7 7.97 12.35 -34.71
N GLU A 8 8.33 11.61 -35.77
CA GLU A 8 7.67 11.65 -37.09
C GLU A 8 6.24 11.11 -37.07
N ARG A 9 5.85 10.45 -35.98
CA ARG A 9 4.51 9.91 -35.74
C ARG A 9 3.86 10.48 -34.48
N ARG A 10 4.59 11.30 -33.73
CA ARG A 10 4.19 11.82 -32.43
C ARG A 10 3.76 10.72 -31.43
N ILE A 11 4.41 9.55 -31.51
CA ILE A 11 4.11 8.37 -30.67
C ILE A 11 5.11 8.28 -29.52
N LEU A 12 4.58 8.15 -28.31
CA LEU A 12 5.33 7.96 -27.08
C LEU A 12 5.04 6.58 -26.49
N HIS A 13 6.09 5.82 -26.18
CA HIS A 13 6.01 4.61 -25.37
C HIS A 13 6.59 4.87 -23.98
N THR A 14 5.79 4.80 -22.94
CA THR A 14 6.23 5.10 -21.56
C THR A 14 6.71 3.88 -20.78
N GLY A 15 6.54 2.67 -21.32
CA GLY A 15 6.71 1.46 -20.52
C GLY A 15 5.86 1.55 -19.25
N ALA A 16 6.45 1.24 -18.09
CA ALA A 16 5.75 1.31 -16.81
C ALA A 16 5.69 2.73 -16.18
N LEU A 17 6.20 3.78 -16.86
CA LEU A 17 6.09 5.16 -16.35
C LEU A 17 4.66 5.70 -16.36
N PHE A 18 3.79 5.13 -17.19
CA PHE A 18 2.35 5.35 -17.14
C PHE A 18 1.64 4.01 -17.23
N ILE A 19 0.64 3.82 -16.37
CA ILE A 19 -0.26 2.66 -16.37
C ILE A 19 -1.68 3.16 -16.12
N TRP A 20 -2.69 2.35 -16.45
CA TRP A 20 -4.09 2.66 -16.16
C TRP A 20 -4.47 2.34 -14.70
N ALA A 21 -3.71 2.90 -13.74
CA ALA A 21 -3.89 2.77 -12.30
C ALA A 21 -2.98 3.75 -11.56
N VAL A 22 -3.18 3.92 -10.25
CA VAL A 22 -2.22 4.63 -9.36
C VAL A 22 -0.78 4.19 -9.68
N PRO A 23 0.17 5.13 -9.91
CA PRO A 23 1.55 4.81 -10.22
C PRO A 23 2.22 3.95 -9.14
N ASN A 24 3.03 2.98 -9.55
CA ASN A 24 3.75 2.12 -8.64
C ASN A 24 5.16 2.65 -8.38
N ALA A 25 5.31 3.67 -7.54
CA ALA A 25 6.64 4.13 -7.11
C ALA A 25 7.34 3.16 -6.13
N GLY A 26 6.77 1.98 -5.92
CA GLY A 26 7.18 0.98 -4.96
C GLY A 26 5.93 0.46 -4.24
N ASN A 27 6.00 -0.76 -3.74
CA ASN A 27 4.91 -1.41 -3.02
C ASN A 27 5.53 -2.39 -2.00
N PRO A 28 4.75 -3.10 -1.17
CA PRO A 28 5.31 -3.99 -0.15
C PRO A 28 6.26 -5.08 -0.67
N GLN A 29 6.24 -5.39 -1.97
CA GLN A 29 7.07 -6.43 -2.61
C GLN A 29 8.03 -5.87 -3.66
N LYS A 30 8.13 -4.54 -3.83
CA LYS A 30 8.97 -3.91 -4.85
C LYS A 30 9.85 -2.81 -4.25
N VAL A 31 11.04 -2.68 -4.81
CA VAL A 31 11.99 -1.62 -4.44
C VAL A 31 11.40 -0.24 -4.70
N GLN A 32 11.90 0.73 -3.94
CA GLN A 32 11.53 2.12 -4.05
C GLN A 32 11.94 2.73 -5.39
N ARG A 33 11.09 3.64 -5.87
CA ARG A 33 11.34 4.66 -6.89
C ARG A 33 10.93 6.00 -6.31
N TYR A 34 11.51 7.07 -6.83
CA TYR A 34 11.29 8.41 -6.28
C TYR A 34 10.09 9.06 -6.94
N VAL A 35 9.10 9.43 -6.13
CA VAL A 35 7.78 9.88 -6.57
C VAL A 35 7.87 11.17 -7.40
N GLY A 36 8.57 12.19 -6.90
CA GLY A 36 8.79 13.44 -7.64
C GLY A 36 9.64 13.27 -8.89
N ASP A 37 10.76 12.56 -8.79
CA ASP A 37 11.66 12.35 -9.93
C ASP A 37 10.93 11.61 -11.05
N TRP A 38 10.03 10.67 -10.70
CA TRP A 38 9.16 10.03 -11.69
C TRP A 38 8.22 11.06 -12.31
N ALA A 39 7.51 11.85 -11.51
CA ALA A 39 6.60 12.88 -11.99
C ALA A 39 7.30 13.87 -12.95
N ASP A 40 8.54 14.25 -12.66
CA ASP A 40 9.39 15.11 -13.49
C ASP A 40 9.85 14.44 -14.79
N SER A 41 9.96 13.10 -14.79
CA SER A 41 10.43 12.33 -15.95
C SER A 41 9.36 12.08 -17.03
N LEU A 42 8.09 12.39 -16.76
CA LEU A 42 6.99 12.13 -17.69
C LEU A 42 7.11 13.04 -18.92
N PRO A 43 7.29 12.47 -20.14
CA PRO A 43 7.57 13.27 -21.32
C PRO A 43 6.31 13.92 -21.90
N LEU A 44 6.43 15.13 -22.41
CA LEU A 44 5.31 15.92 -22.94
C LEU A 44 5.31 15.97 -24.49
N GLY A 45 4.16 16.35 -25.06
CA GLY A 45 4.04 16.68 -26.50
C GLY A 45 3.63 15.55 -27.44
N ALA A 46 3.31 14.37 -26.90
CA ALA A 46 2.84 13.22 -27.67
C ALA A 46 1.36 13.35 -28.11
N GLU A 47 1.03 12.76 -29.26
CA GLU A 47 -0.35 12.63 -29.75
C GLU A 47 -0.92 11.23 -29.53
N ILE A 48 -0.04 10.23 -29.50
CA ILE A 48 -0.37 8.85 -29.20
C ILE A 48 0.53 8.40 -28.05
N LEU A 49 -0.08 7.94 -26.97
CA LEU A 49 0.60 7.32 -25.84
C LEU A 49 0.33 5.81 -25.83
N LEU A 50 1.41 5.03 -25.84
CA LEU A 50 1.41 3.58 -25.76
C LEU A 50 2.03 3.16 -24.41
N PRO A 51 1.21 2.98 -23.36
CA PRO A 51 1.72 2.58 -22.06
C PRO A 51 2.10 1.10 -22.05
N GLY A 52 2.99 0.72 -21.12
CA GLY A 52 3.36 -0.69 -20.92
C GLY A 52 2.20 -1.54 -20.37
N HIS A 53 1.19 -0.90 -19.77
CA HIS A 53 0.00 -1.56 -19.25
C HIS A 53 -1.26 -0.74 -19.55
N GLY A 54 -2.30 -1.41 -20.06
CA GLY A 54 -3.59 -0.82 -20.42
C GLY A 54 -3.68 -0.38 -21.88
N LEU A 55 -4.67 0.45 -22.19
CA LEU A 55 -5.00 0.83 -23.57
C LEU A 55 -4.17 2.01 -24.09
N PRO A 56 -3.94 2.11 -25.41
CA PRO A 56 -3.45 3.34 -26.03
C PRO A 56 -4.32 4.55 -25.72
N ILE A 57 -3.70 5.72 -25.54
CA ILE A 57 -4.40 7.01 -25.47
C ILE A 57 -4.12 7.77 -26.76
N LEU A 58 -5.19 8.15 -27.47
CA LEU A 58 -5.12 8.86 -28.75
C LEU A 58 -5.60 10.29 -28.59
N GLY A 59 -4.89 11.23 -29.23
CA GLY A 59 -5.18 12.67 -29.23
C GLY A 59 -4.32 13.43 -28.23
N ALA A 60 -3.67 14.50 -28.70
CA ALA A 60 -2.70 15.27 -27.92
C ALA A 60 -3.25 15.80 -26.59
N ASP A 61 -4.50 16.30 -26.57
CA ASP A 61 -5.12 16.79 -25.33
C ASP A 61 -5.38 15.68 -24.32
N ARG A 62 -5.77 14.48 -24.78
CA ARG A 62 -5.99 13.33 -23.89
C ARG A 62 -4.68 12.81 -23.32
N VAL A 63 -3.64 12.73 -24.15
CA VAL A 63 -2.30 12.33 -23.73
C VAL A 63 -1.74 13.32 -22.72
N ARG A 64 -1.84 14.63 -23.01
CA ARG A 64 -1.41 15.69 -22.09
C ARG A 64 -2.16 15.61 -20.76
N ARG A 65 -3.49 15.52 -20.78
CA ARG A 65 -4.30 15.37 -19.56
C ARG A 65 -3.85 14.17 -18.72
N ALA A 66 -3.59 13.03 -19.36
CA ALA A 66 -3.16 11.83 -18.68
C ALA A 66 -1.78 11.97 -18.02
N LEU A 67 -0.80 12.51 -18.75
CA LEU A 67 0.57 12.65 -18.24
C LEU A 67 0.68 13.77 -17.20
N ASP A 68 0.06 14.94 -17.45
CA ASP A 68 0.02 16.06 -16.50
C ASP A 68 -0.77 15.67 -15.24
N GLY A 69 -1.89 14.97 -15.40
CA GLY A 69 -2.71 14.46 -14.29
C GLY A 69 -1.91 13.52 -13.40
N THR A 70 -1.21 12.55 -14.00
CA THR A 70 -0.34 11.61 -13.27
C THR A 70 0.83 12.33 -12.57
N ALA A 71 1.49 13.27 -13.24
CA ALA A 71 2.56 14.06 -12.64
C ALA A 71 2.06 14.85 -11.43
N ARG A 72 0.93 15.55 -11.58
CA ARG A 72 0.31 16.36 -10.52
C ARG A 72 -0.14 15.51 -9.33
N TYR A 73 -0.69 14.32 -9.61
CA TYR A 73 -1.07 13.35 -8.59
C TYR A 73 0.13 12.96 -7.70
N MET A 74 1.24 12.57 -8.34
CA MET A 74 2.46 12.16 -7.65
C MET A 74 3.11 13.31 -6.88
N ARG A 75 3.24 14.49 -7.49
CA ARG A 75 3.78 15.69 -6.81
C ARG A 75 2.96 16.07 -5.59
N SER A 76 1.63 16.09 -5.71
CA SER A 76 0.77 16.46 -4.59
C SER A 76 0.93 15.51 -3.41
N ILE A 77 1.03 14.19 -3.66
CA ILE A 77 1.30 13.21 -2.60
C ILE A 77 2.65 13.48 -1.93
N GLU A 78 3.70 13.73 -2.70
CA GLU A 78 5.04 14.02 -2.14
C GLU A 78 5.05 15.33 -1.34
N GLU A 79 4.50 16.41 -1.88
CA GLU A 79 4.40 17.72 -1.21
C GLU A 79 3.62 17.62 0.11
N GLN A 80 2.45 16.98 0.10
CA GLN A 80 1.65 16.79 1.30
C GLN A 80 2.38 15.93 2.34
N SER A 81 3.04 14.86 1.90
CA SER A 81 3.81 13.97 2.76
C SER A 81 4.98 14.71 3.42
N VAL A 82 5.79 15.42 2.65
CA VAL A 82 6.93 16.21 3.16
C VAL A 82 6.43 17.32 4.09
N ALA A 83 5.33 18.00 3.77
CA ALA A 83 4.75 19.01 4.64
C ALA A 83 4.27 18.41 5.98
N ALA A 84 3.72 17.20 5.98
CA ALA A 84 3.33 16.49 7.20
C ALA A 84 4.56 16.05 8.01
N MET A 85 5.59 15.50 7.36
CA MET A 85 6.86 15.14 8.00
C MET A 85 7.52 16.36 8.66
N ASN A 86 7.55 17.52 7.99
CA ASN A 86 8.11 18.76 8.53
C ASN A 86 7.36 19.30 9.76
N ARG A 87 6.12 18.86 9.98
CA ARG A 87 5.36 19.15 11.21
C ARG A 87 5.62 18.13 12.34
N GLY A 88 6.51 17.16 12.12
CA GLY A 88 6.86 16.14 13.10
C GLY A 88 5.85 15.00 13.22
N LEU A 89 5.01 14.78 12.20
CA LEU A 89 4.05 13.68 12.19
C LEU A 89 4.77 12.33 12.00
N SER A 90 4.33 11.30 12.70
CA SER A 90 4.78 9.92 12.46
C SER A 90 4.23 9.38 11.14
N LEU A 91 4.84 8.31 10.60
CA LEU A 91 4.43 7.71 9.34
C LEU A 91 2.95 7.30 9.33
N ASP A 92 2.43 6.78 10.44
CA ASP A 92 1.01 6.46 10.56
C ASP A 92 0.15 7.71 10.34
N GLN A 93 0.49 8.81 11.03
CA GLN A 93 -0.20 10.09 10.90
C GLN A 93 -0.05 10.68 9.49
N VAL A 94 1.12 10.56 8.85
CA VAL A 94 1.34 11.03 7.48
C VAL A 94 0.46 10.25 6.50
N VAL A 95 0.39 8.92 6.63
CA VAL A 95 -0.45 8.07 5.77
C VAL A 95 -1.93 8.45 5.88
N GLN A 96 -2.42 8.83 7.07
CA GLN A 96 -3.81 9.28 7.25
C GLN A 96 -4.05 10.71 6.78
N ALA A 97 -3.04 11.59 6.86
CA ALA A 97 -3.19 13.00 6.54
C ALA A 97 -3.10 13.31 5.03
N VAL A 98 -2.44 12.46 4.25
CA VAL A 98 -2.22 12.68 2.82
C VAL A 98 -3.38 12.10 2.02
N THR A 99 -4.02 12.94 1.22
CA THR A 99 -5.13 12.54 0.34
C THR A 99 -4.82 12.89 -1.10
N PRO A 100 -5.11 12.00 -2.07
CA PRO A 100 -5.01 12.34 -3.49
C PRO A 100 -5.81 13.59 -3.87
N PRO A 101 -5.39 14.34 -4.91
CA PRO A 101 -6.14 15.50 -5.38
C PRO A 101 -7.58 15.14 -5.76
N ALA A 102 -8.57 15.78 -5.14
CA ALA A 102 -9.98 15.46 -5.33
C ALA A 102 -10.45 15.65 -6.78
N ASP A 103 -9.87 16.61 -7.51
CA ASP A 103 -10.19 16.86 -8.91
C ASP A 103 -9.63 15.80 -9.88
N LEU A 104 -8.79 14.88 -9.38
CA LEU A 104 -8.28 13.72 -10.12
C LEU A 104 -8.97 12.40 -9.71
N ALA A 105 -9.91 12.44 -8.75
CA ALA A 105 -10.51 11.23 -8.18
C ALA A 105 -11.24 10.36 -9.22
N ASP A 106 -11.81 10.98 -10.25
CA ASP A 106 -12.56 10.27 -11.31
C ASP A 106 -11.70 9.92 -12.54
N GLU A 107 -10.39 10.22 -12.52
CA GLU A 107 -9.52 9.87 -13.64
C GLU A 107 -9.34 8.35 -13.71
N PRO A 108 -9.69 7.70 -14.83
CA PRO A 108 -9.72 6.25 -14.91
C PRO A 108 -8.34 5.60 -14.79
N TYR A 109 -7.28 6.35 -15.13
CA TYR A 109 -5.88 5.91 -15.04
C TYR A 109 -5.23 6.24 -13.69
N LEU A 110 -5.98 6.75 -12.71
CA LEU A 110 -5.51 7.01 -11.34
C LEU A 110 -6.30 6.25 -10.27
N GLN A 111 -7.06 5.23 -10.68
CA GLN A 111 -7.81 4.39 -9.74
C GLN A 111 -6.89 3.42 -8.99
N PRO A 112 -7.14 3.16 -7.68
CA PRO A 112 -6.29 2.31 -6.84
C PRO A 112 -6.58 0.80 -7.04
N VAL A 113 -6.65 0.36 -8.29
CA VAL A 113 -7.00 -1.03 -8.66
C VAL A 113 -5.78 -1.96 -8.67
N TYR A 114 -4.59 -1.40 -8.88
CA TYR A 114 -3.33 -2.12 -8.82
C TYR A 114 -2.56 -1.78 -7.55
N ASP A 115 -2.17 -0.51 -7.43
CA ASP A 115 -1.45 0.03 -6.29
C ASP A 115 -2.37 0.84 -5.37
N ASP A 116 -1.88 1.20 -4.19
CA ASP A 116 -2.59 2.03 -3.21
C ASP A 116 -1.90 3.39 -3.03
N PRO A 117 -2.62 4.52 -2.91
CA PRO A 117 -2.01 5.83 -2.70
C PRO A 117 -1.15 5.90 -1.44
N SER A 118 -1.50 5.16 -0.38
CA SER A 118 -0.69 5.08 0.83
C SER A 118 0.68 4.45 0.59
N PHE A 119 0.84 3.63 -0.45
CA PHE A 119 2.14 3.04 -0.76
C PHE A 119 3.07 4.09 -1.38
N LEU A 120 2.54 5.05 -2.14
CA LEU A 120 3.29 6.23 -2.58
C LEU A 120 3.77 7.07 -1.40
N VAL A 121 2.90 7.32 -0.42
CA VAL A 121 3.27 8.03 0.83
C VAL A 121 4.42 7.32 1.54
N ARG A 122 4.37 5.99 1.65
CA ARG A 122 5.46 5.18 2.22
C ARG A 122 6.75 5.27 1.41
N MET A 123 6.68 5.45 0.08
CA MET A 123 7.87 5.66 -0.76
C MET A 123 8.46 7.05 -0.58
N VAL A 124 7.64 8.08 -0.37
CA VAL A 124 8.11 9.42 0.01
C VAL A 124 8.78 9.37 1.38
N TRP A 125 8.14 8.73 2.36
CA TRP A 125 8.72 8.53 3.69
C TRP A 125 10.06 7.80 3.60
N ARG A 126 10.13 6.70 2.84
CA ARG A 126 11.37 5.94 2.69
C ARG A 126 12.51 6.78 2.09
N ARG A 127 12.19 7.77 1.25
CA ARG A 127 13.17 8.69 0.64
C ARG A 127 13.73 9.67 1.66
N TYR A 128 12.86 10.30 2.45
CA TYR A 128 13.22 11.44 3.30
C TYR A 128 13.39 11.09 4.79
N GLY A 129 12.59 10.16 5.31
CA GLY A 129 12.59 9.73 6.72
C GLY A 129 13.34 8.42 6.96
N GLY A 130 13.73 7.70 5.90
CA GLY A 130 14.44 6.43 6.02
C GLY A 130 13.51 5.28 6.42
N TRP A 131 13.99 4.41 7.32
CA TRP A 131 13.25 3.21 7.75
C TRP A 131 12.41 3.43 9.01
N TRP A 132 12.82 4.35 9.89
CA TRP A 132 12.15 4.64 11.15
C TRP A 132 10.83 5.35 10.87
N ASP A 133 9.76 4.98 11.57
CA ASP A 133 8.39 5.45 11.33
C ASP A 133 7.99 6.68 12.15
N GLY A 134 8.91 7.23 12.94
CA GLY A 134 8.64 8.39 13.80
C GLY A 134 8.11 8.02 15.19
N GLU A 135 7.90 6.73 15.48
CA GLU A 135 7.47 6.26 16.79
C GLU A 135 8.67 5.85 17.66
N PHE A 136 8.77 6.37 18.88
CA PHE A 136 9.97 6.19 19.70
C PHE A 136 10.20 4.73 20.13
N ASP A 137 9.13 3.97 20.32
CA ASP A 137 9.18 2.56 20.70
C ASP A 137 9.65 1.64 19.56
N SER A 138 9.66 2.12 18.31
CA SER A 138 10.04 1.33 17.13
C SER A 138 11.53 1.34 16.81
N VAL A 139 12.33 2.17 17.48
CA VAL A 139 13.77 2.36 17.16
C VAL A 139 14.59 1.11 17.52
N VAL A 140 14.40 0.59 18.73
CA VAL A 140 15.00 -0.68 19.21
C VAL A 140 13.91 -1.45 19.96
N PRO A 141 12.96 -2.04 19.22
CA PRO A 141 11.76 -2.61 19.82
C PRO A 141 12.05 -3.96 20.48
N ALA A 142 11.26 -4.31 21.49
CA ALA A 142 11.15 -5.69 21.95
C ALA A 142 10.70 -6.61 20.80
N THR A 143 10.90 -7.91 20.91
CA THR A 143 10.42 -8.84 19.88
C THR A 143 8.89 -8.78 19.74
N LYS A 144 8.37 -9.12 18.56
CA LYS A 144 6.91 -9.16 18.36
C LYS A 144 6.21 -10.15 19.29
N ARG A 145 6.89 -11.22 19.71
CA ARG A 145 6.37 -12.19 20.69
C ARG A 145 6.24 -11.55 22.07
N GLU A 146 7.31 -10.93 22.59
CA GLU A 146 7.28 -10.27 23.91
C GLU A 146 6.22 -9.16 23.98
N GLN A 147 6.13 -8.33 22.94
CA GLN A 147 5.08 -7.30 22.86
C GLN A 147 3.67 -7.94 22.90
N ALA A 148 3.46 -9.00 22.11
CA ALA A 148 2.18 -9.66 22.02
C ALA A 148 1.76 -10.35 23.32
N GLU A 149 2.69 -11.05 23.99
CA GLU A 149 2.45 -11.69 25.28
C GLU A 149 2.01 -10.67 26.34
N ALA A 150 2.70 -9.52 26.43
CA ALA A 150 2.32 -8.45 27.34
C ALA A 150 0.90 -7.90 27.08
N TRP A 151 0.54 -7.68 25.80
CA TRP A 151 -0.80 -7.22 25.44
C TRP A 151 -1.88 -8.27 25.70
N VAL A 152 -1.58 -9.55 25.44
CA VAL A 152 -2.52 -10.67 25.67
C VAL A 152 -2.74 -10.89 27.16
N GLU A 153 -1.69 -10.80 27.99
CA GLU A 153 -1.79 -10.84 29.45
C GLU A 153 -2.70 -9.71 29.96
N LEU A 154 -2.46 -8.48 29.51
CA LEU A 154 -3.28 -7.32 29.87
C LEU A 154 -4.75 -7.47 29.43
N ALA A 155 -4.99 -8.09 28.27
CA ALA A 155 -6.34 -8.34 27.76
C ALA A 155 -7.08 -9.46 28.52
N GLY A 156 -6.39 -10.23 29.37
CA GLY A 156 -6.95 -11.36 30.12
C GLY A 156 -6.95 -12.67 29.34
N GLY A 157 -5.95 -12.89 28.48
CA GLY A 157 -5.72 -14.14 27.76
C GLY A 157 -6.09 -14.12 26.27
N VAL A 158 -5.56 -15.10 25.53
CA VAL A 158 -5.65 -15.16 24.07
C VAL A 158 -7.09 -15.27 23.58
N ASP A 159 -7.95 -16.01 24.29
CA ASP A 159 -9.36 -16.21 23.92
C ASP A 159 -10.13 -14.88 23.87
N ARG A 160 -9.85 -13.96 24.79
CA ARG A 160 -10.48 -12.63 24.81
C ARG A 160 -10.04 -11.78 23.62
N VAL A 161 -8.78 -11.89 23.23
CA VAL A 161 -8.24 -11.18 22.05
C VAL A 161 -8.86 -11.74 20.78
N ILE A 162 -8.98 -13.07 20.65
CA ILE A 162 -9.67 -13.74 19.53
C ILE A 162 -11.11 -13.23 19.40
N GLU A 163 -11.86 -13.22 20.51
CA GLU A 163 -13.26 -12.79 20.47
C GLU A 163 -13.38 -11.31 20.09
N ARG A 164 -12.52 -10.45 20.62
CA ARG A 164 -12.49 -9.04 20.25
C ARG A 164 -12.09 -8.83 18.78
N ALA A 165 -11.20 -9.66 18.24
CA ALA A 165 -10.80 -9.64 16.84
C ALA A 165 -11.99 -10.05 15.94
N ARG A 166 -12.69 -11.13 16.27
CA ARG A 166 -13.91 -11.58 15.56
C ARG A 166 -14.97 -10.48 15.55
N ALA A 167 -15.30 -9.94 16.73
CA ALA A 167 -16.28 -8.86 16.85
C ALA A 167 -15.87 -7.60 16.06
N SER A 168 -14.57 -7.27 16.00
CA SER A 168 -14.07 -6.14 15.20
C SER A 168 -14.23 -6.39 13.70
N SER A 169 -14.00 -7.62 13.24
CA SER A 169 -14.18 -7.99 11.83
C SER A 169 -15.66 -7.98 11.43
N VAL A 170 -16.55 -8.52 12.27
CA VAL A 170 -18.01 -8.48 12.04
C VAL A 170 -18.53 -7.04 11.95
N ALA A 171 -17.94 -6.12 12.72
CA ALA A 171 -18.25 -4.70 12.67
C ALA A 171 -17.60 -3.96 11.47
N GLY A 172 -17.01 -4.66 10.50
CA GLY A 172 -16.34 -4.07 9.34
C GLY A 172 -14.98 -3.41 9.63
N ARG A 173 -14.49 -3.47 10.89
CA ARG A 173 -13.19 -2.91 11.29
C ARG A 173 -12.08 -3.93 11.06
N HIS A 174 -11.96 -4.40 9.82
CA HIS A 174 -11.06 -5.50 9.46
C HIS A 174 -9.59 -5.19 9.74
N ALA A 175 -9.13 -3.97 9.47
CA ALA A 175 -7.74 -3.57 9.78
C ALA A 175 -7.44 -3.70 11.28
N VAL A 176 -8.34 -3.26 12.15
CA VAL A 176 -8.21 -3.42 13.61
C VAL A 176 -8.25 -4.90 13.99
N ALA A 177 -9.14 -5.68 13.38
CA ALA A 177 -9.21 -7.12 13.60
C ALA A 177 -7.89 -7.83 13.23
N CYS A 178 -7.23 -7.43 12.13
CA CYS A 178 -5.91 -7.92 11.74
C CYS A 178 -4.85 -7.65 12.83
N HIS A 179 -4.81 -6.42 13.40
CA HIS A 179 -3.86 -6.12 14.48
C HIS A 179 -4.08 -6.98 15.72
N LEU A 180 -5.34 -7.15 16.14
CA LEU A 180 -5.69 -7.97 17.29
C LEU A 180 -5.33 -9.44 17.09
N ILE A 181 -5.66 -10.02 15.93
CA ILE A 181 -5.37 -11.42 15.68
C ILE A 181 -3.88 -11.70 15.46
N GLU A 182 -3.10 -10.72 14.98
CA GLU A 182 -1.63 -10.84 14.93
C GLU A 182 -1.02 -10.84 16.34
N ALA A 183 -1.55 -10.07 17.30
CA ALA A 183 -1.11 -10.17 18.68
C ALA A 183 -1.38 -11.58 19.24
N ALA A 184 -2.58 -12.12 19.03
CA ALA A 184 -2.90 -13.50 19.42
C ALA A 184 -1.97 -14.54 18.73
N ARG A 185 -1.66 -14.38 17.44
CA ARG A 185 -0.77 -15.29 16.70
C ARG A 185 0.68 -15.20 17.16
N HIS A 186 1.17 -14.01 17.49
CA HIS A 186 2.53 -13.87 18.02
C HIS A 186 2.69 -14.49 19.41
N ALA A 187 1.66 -14.37 20.27
CA ALA A 187 1.65 -14.96 21.61
C ALA A 187 1.34 -16.47 21.62
N SER A 188 0.62 -16.98 20.62
CA SER A 188 0.19 -18.39 20.55
C SER A 188 0.30 -18.92 19.11
N PRO A 189 1.53 -19.06 18.58
CA PRO A 189 1.75 -19.37 17.16
C PRO A 189 1.25 -20.76 16.72
N GLU A 190 1.18 -21.72 17.65
CA GLU A 190 0.71 -23.10 17.37
C GLU A 190 -0.81 -23.27 17.56
N SER A 191 -1.54 -22.20 17.94
CA SER A 191 -2.97 -22.31 18.23
C SER A 191 -3.79 -22.42 16.94
N ALA A 192 -4.41 -23.58 16.74
CA ALA A 192 -5.32 -23.83 15.61
C ALA A 192 -6.48 -22.82 15.57
N GLN A 193 -7.06 -22.47 16.73
CA GLN A 193 -8.16 -21.51 16.82
C GLN A 193 -7.73 -20.09 16.40
N VAL A 194 -6.49 -19.70 16.73
CA VAL A 194 -5.92 -18.41 16.30
C VAL A 194 -5.77 -18.40 14.79
N HIS A 195 -5.22 -19.46 14.19
CA HIS A 195 -5.06 -19.56 12.74
C HIS A 195 -6.39 -19.58 11.99
N GLU A 196 -7.38 -20.34 12.46
CA GLU A 196 -8.73 -20.36 11.88
C GLU A 196 -9.34 -18.94 11.87
N THR A 197 -9.26 -18.24 13.01
CA THR A 197 -9.78 -16.88 13.15
C THR A 197 -9.00 -15.89 12.28
N ARG A 198 -7.67 -16.04 12.23
CA ARG A 198 -6.78 -15.22 11.40
C ARG A 198 -7.12 -15.36 9.92
N ALA A 199 -7.31 -16.58 9.44
CA ALA A 199 -7.69 -16.84 8.06
C ALA A 199 -9.01 -16.14 7.70
N ALA A 200 -10.03 -16.26 8.55
CA ALA A 200 -11.32 -15.60 8.34
C ALA A 200 -11.19 -14.05 8.30
N ILE A 201 -10.44 -13.47 9.23
CA ILE A 201 -10.23 -12.01 9.30
C ILE A 201 -9.47 -11.48 8.08
N TYR A 202 -8.37 -12.13 7.70
CA TYR A 202 -7.57 -11.69 6.55
C TYR A 202 -8.32 -11.85 5.23
N ARG A 203 -9.14 -12.91 5.07
CA ARG A 203 -10.00 -13.09 3.90
C ARG A 203 -11.04 -11.96 3.79
N ALA A 204 -11.73 -11.63 4.88
CA ALA A 204 -12.67 -10.51 4.92
C ALA A 204 -11.99 -9.16 4.62
N ASN A 205 -10.79 -8.94 5.19
CA ASN A 205 -10.03 -7.73 4.88
C ASN A 205 -9.64 -7.66 3.39
N ALA A 206 -9.15 -8.77 2.83
CA ALA A 206 -8.77 -8.85 1.43
C ALA A 206 -9.95 -8.56 0.47
N GLU A 207 -11.14 -9.07 0.77
CA GLU A 207 -12.37 -8.80 0.01
C GLU A 207 -12.73 -7.30 -0.02
N SER A 208 -12.40 -6.56 1.04
CA SER A 208 -12.63 -5.11 1.12
C SER A 208 -11.60 -4.25 0.36
N GLN A 209 -10.50 -4.84 -0.13
CA GLN A 209 -9.42 -4.07 -0.76
C GLN A 209 -9.65 -3.86 -2.27
N PRO A 210 -9.65 -2.60 -2.76
CA PRO A 210 -9.69 -2.30 -4.19
C PRO A 210 -8.34 -2.62 -4.86
N SER A 211 -7.23 -2.38 -4.15
CA SER A 211 -5.88 -2.63 -4.63
C SER A 211 -5.61 -4.13 -4.70
N SER A 212 -5.36 -4.63 -5.92
CA SER A 212 -4.96 -6.02 -6.11
C SER A 212 -3.65 -6.35 -5.37
N MET A 213 -2.72 -5.41 -5.23
CA MET A 213 -1.50 -5.64 -4.43
C MET A 213 -1.83 -5.89 -2.95
N ALA A 214 -2.67 -5.04 -2.33
CA ALA A 214 -3.08 -5.23 -0.95
C ALA A 214 -3.89 -6.53 -0.77
N ARG A 215 -4.90 -6.73 -1.62
CA ARG A 215 -5.77 -7.91 -1.60
C ARG A 215 -4.97 -9.21 -1.66
N ASN A 216 -4.01 -9.31 -2.57
CA ASN A 216 -3.24 -10.54 -2.76
C ASN A 216 -2.34 -10.85 -1.55
N ILE A 217 -1.72 -9.84 -0.93
CA ILE A 217 -0.89 -10.02 0.27
C ILE A 217 -1.75 -10.47 1.46
N LEU A 218 -2.93 -9.87 1.63
CA LEU A 218 -3.86 -10.27 2.70
C LEU A 218 -4.41 -11.67 2.47
N ASN A 219 -4.75 -12.03 1.22
CA ASN A 219 -5.16 -13.40 0.88
C ASN A 219 -4.05 -14.42 1.13
N HIS A 220 -2.78 -14.08 0.86
CA HIS A 220 -1.65 -14.95 1.19
C HIS A 220 -1.59 -15.25 2.68
N ALA A 221 -1.80 -14.25 3.54
CA ALA A 221 -1.87 -14.46 4.99
C ALA A 221 -3.00 -15.41 5.38
N ALA A 222 -4.18 -15.28 4.75
CA ALA A 222 -5.30 -16.19 5.00
C ALA A 222 -4.98 -17.63 4.61
N LEU A 223 -4.43 -17.84 3.40
CA LEU A 223 -4.05 -19.15 2.89
C LEU A 223 -2.94 -19.81 3.73
N ALA A 224 -1.97 -19.03 4.22
CA ALA A 224 -0.96 -19.54 5.15
C ALA A 224 -1.59 -20.04 6.44
N SER A 225 -2.53 -19.27 7.00
CA SER A 225 -3.22 -19.66 8.24
C SER A 225 -4.16 -20.85 8.08
N ASP A 226 -4.78 -21.06 6.92
CA ASP A 226 -5.55 -22.30 6.66
C ASP A 226 -4.66 -23.56 6.80
N GLN A 227 -3.34 -23.42 6.69
CA GLN A 227 -2.34 -24.48 6.89
C GLN A 227 -1.68 -24.44 8.27
N GLY A 228 -2.13 -23.57 9.18
CA GLY A 228 -1.52 -23.37 10.50
C GLY A 228 -0.17 -22.63 10.47
N ARG A 229 0.12 -21.90 9.38
CA ARG A 229 1.43 -21.28 9.14
C ARG A 229 1.35 -19.75 9.13
N ARG A 230 2.47 -19.10 9.47
CA ARG A 230 2.59 -17.63 9.34
C ARG A 230 2.71 -17.23 7.86
N ASP A 231 3.53 -17.96 7.10
CA ASP A 231 3.83 -17.72 5.69
C ASP A 231 3.92 -19.05 4.94
N LEU A 232 3.42 -19.13 3.71
CA LEU A 232 3.54 -20.34 2.89
C LEU A 232 4.97 -20.59 2.41
N ALA A 233 5.80 -19.55 2.33
CA ALA A 233 7.21 -19.68 1.95
C ALA A 233 8.08 -20.31 3.06
N SER A 234 7.50 -20.63 4.22
CA SER A 234 8.27 -20.72 5.44
C SER A 234 9.05 -22.01 5.71
N ASP A 235 8.96 -23.15 5.02
CA ASP A 235 9.49 -24.49 5.45
C ASP A 235 9.28 -24.97 6.92
N GLU A 236 9.54 -24.15 7.92
CA GLU A 236 8.98 -24.16 9.29
C GLU A 236 7.46 -23.89 9.29
#